data_AF-A0A937LNE7-F1
#
_entry.id   AF-A0A937LNE7-F1
#
_cell.length_a   1.000
_cell.length_b   1.000
_cell.length_c   1.000
_cell.angle_alpha   90.00
_cell.angle_beta   90.00
_cell.angle_gamma   90.00
#
_symmetry.space_group_name_H-M   'P 1'
#
loop_
_entity.id
_entity.type
_entity.pdbx_description
1 polymer ?
#
loop_
_entity_poly.entity_id
_entity_poly.type
_entity_poly.pdbx_seq_one_letter_code
_entity_poly.pdbx_strand_id
1 'polypeptide(L)'
;MLIKKLKGFSLIELLVGILIASIVSVSVYSLFDRSSKDFSQTVNTNDLKTESTVIFNLIERDLARGGFVHPIRGDITTASNCKSGITPTNAINIISGTEVSSCYDKPSYDGTAAYRYKVTYKLGDGSATLPDTNTLYKKTERTDDCNATVADADPNLASTIHPWQPVTSNIGSITFSYPTIGGSTNSSILDIDINFVSQKQNSLNLDFRKRVFLRNKSLTGSSVLCDNKCPNSKDIFANYTISSNETNWDPDTRNVPSATVVISNNYQNGEDKLQWDSALATNYGLTVSFNTTTAILSIVGSTTARNYEDFIKSVNYVSLQDNRSTRTVYAGTDRQFILVLGFGTLCNDLIGRQVGAVRHFYCYVQDTASGRGALDGGGSDASMVGNTLWWGQARLRAENSTYHNLSGYLATITSAAENNYVLTKIRDTSNNPIAAWFGGTDNSGGEAVLNNASELSWVWSGGPERNQIFYTHDSVANDGYTNWRTGEPNDCCDGSWGTAYNGNTLETNEHYPNSGGEHYTQFSNAISGTGYWNDLFVTGVTYDPFSTLGYVLEFSSNFPSPTIVCGNGSESERLACVNYFSSFNLILDDTTYTSPDMVNLCDPTPTDNALPPKSS
;
A
#
# COMPACT_ATOMS: atom_id res chain seq x y z
N MET A 1 -37.04 -103.07 -37.26
CA MET A 1 -36.93 -101.67 -36.78
C MET A 1 -36.45 -101.72 -35.34
N LEU A 2 -35.27 -101.18 -35.05
CA LEU A 2 -34.52 -101.39 -33.80
C LEU A 2 -35.21 -100.78 -32.57
N ILE A 3 -35.50 -101.60 -31.56
CA ILE A 3 -35.80 -101.14 -30.20
C ILE A 3 -34.46 -100.87 -29.51
N LYS A 4 -34.10 -99.59 -29.35
CA LYS A 4 -32.94 -99.18 -28.55
C LYS A 4 -33.18 -99.53 -27.08
N LYS A 5 -32.35 -100.39 -26.50
CA LYS A 5 -32.22 -100.53 -25.04
C LYS A 5 -31.67 -99.21 -24.46
N LEU A 6 -32.50 -98.45 -23.78
CA LEU A 6 -32.04 -97.33 -22.95
C LEU A 6 -31.35 -97.92 -21.71
N LYS A 7 -30.07 -97.61 -21.52
CA LYS A 7 -29.33 -97.96 -20.30
C LYS A 7 -29.97 -97.20 -19.13
N GLY A 8 -30.45 -97.92 -18.11
CA GLY A 8 -30.90 -97.31 -16.87
C GLY A 8 -29.71 -96.80 -16.07
N PHE A 9 -29.83 -95.60 -15.50
CA PHE A 9 -28.80 -95.03 -14.63
C PHE A 9 -28.68 -95.83 -13.34
N SER A 10 -27.45 -96.09 -12.90
CA SER A 10 -27.18 -96.63 -11.56
C SER A 10 -27.49 -95.57 -10.49
N LEU A 11 -27.81 -96.02 -9.28
CA LEU A 11 -28.05 -95.14 -8.12
C LEU A 11 -26.86 -94.19 -7.87
N ILE A 12 -25.63 -94.66 -8.12
CA ILE A 12 -24.39 -93.88 -8.01
C ILE A 12 -24.33 -92.76 -9.06
N GLU A 13 -24.70 -93.03 -10.31
CA GLU A 13 -24.75 -92.00 -11.35
C GLU A 13 -25.79 -90.91 -11.05
N LEU A 14 -26.93 -91.29 -10.45
CA LEU A 14 -27.95 -90.32 -10.02
C LEU A 14 -27.49 -89.47 -8.83
N LEU A 15 -26.84 -90.08 -7.84
CA LEU A 15 -26.27 -89.36 -6.69
C LEU A 15 -25.15 -88.40 -7.10
N VAL A 16 -24.27 -88.82 -8.01
CA VAL A 16 -23.22 -87.96 -8.58
C VAL A 16 -23.82 -86.83 -9.41
N GLY A 17 -24.87 -87.09 -10.20
CA GLY A 17 -25.60 -86.06 -10.95
C GLY A 17 -26.23 -85.01 -10.05
N ILE A 18 -26.87 -85.42 -8.94
CA ILE A 18 -27.45 -84.50 -7.95
C ILE A 18 -26.36 -83.71 -7.21
N LEU A 19 -25.23 -84.34 -6.86
CA LEU A 19 -24.10 -83.67 -6.23
C LEU A 19 -23.48 -82.61 -7.16
N ILE A 20 -23.29 -82.92 -8.43
CA ILE A 20 -22.76 -81.95 -9.41
C ILE A 20 -23.78 -80.82 -9.62
N ALA A 21 -25.06 -81.13 -9.77
CA ALA A 21 -26.11 -80.13 -9.93
C ALA A 21 -26.23 -79.19 -8.72
N SER A 22 -26.07 -79.71 -7.49
CA SER A 22 -26.10 -78.90 -6.28
C SER A 22 -24.85 -78.02 -6.15
N ILE A 23 -23.65 -78.53 -6.48
CA ILE A 23 -22.42 -77.72 -6.52
C ILE A 23 -22.53 -76.60 -7.55
N VAL A 24 -23.03 -76.90 -8.75
CA VAL A 24 -23.24 -75.89 -9.80
C VAL A 24 -24.27 -74.85 -9.36
N SER A 25 -25.38 -75.29 -8.75
CA SER A 25 -26.44 -74.37 -8.27
C SER A 25 -25.93 -73.45 -7.15
N VAL A 26 -25.17 -73.98 -6.19
CA VAL A 26 -24.54 -73.18 -5.13
C VAL A 26 -23.50 -72.21 -5.71
N SER A 27 -22.74 -72.65 -6.70
CA SER A 27 -21.75 -71.80 -7.40
C SER A 27 -22.44 -70.65 -8.14
N VAL A 28 -23.51 -70.93 -8.89
CA VAL A 28 -24.29 -69.90 -9.61
C VAL A 28 -24.95 -68.93 -8.63
N TYR A 29 -25.52 -69.44 -7.53
CA TYR A 29 -26.12 -68.58 -6.50
C TYR A 29 -25.09 -67.67 -5.84
N SER A 30 -23.92 -68.21 -5.47
CA SER A 30 -22.85 -67.41 -4.86
C SER A 30 -22.27 -66.35 -5.81
N LEU A 31 -22.15 -66.66 -7.10
CA LEU A 31 -21.76 -65.69 -8.13
C LEU A 31 -22.81 -64.60 -8.31
N PHE A 32 -24.10 -64.96 -8.33
CA PHE A 32 -25.19 -64.01 -8.44
C PHE A 32 -25.28 -63.09 -7.21
N ASP A 33 -25.20 -63.65 -6.00
CA ASP A 33 -25.19 -62.89 -4.74
C ASP A 33 -24.01 -61.91 -4.69
N ARG A 34 -22.81 -62.37 -5.07
CA ARG A 34 -21.63 -61.51 -5.17
C ARG A 34 -21.80 -60.41 -6.22
N SER A 35 -22.27 -60.76 -7.42
CA SER A 35 -22.51 -59.79 -8.48
C SER A 35 -23.56 -58.74 -8.09
N SER A 36 -24.60 -59.14 -7.37
CA SER A 36 -25.65 -58.23 -6.88
C SER A 36 -25.12 -57.26 -5.82
N LYS A 37 -24.28 -57.75 -4.90
CA LYS A 37 -23.58 -56.92 -3.91
C LYS A 37 -22.60 -55.95 -4.57
N ASP A 38 -21.77 -56.44 -5.49
CA ASP A 38 -20.80 -55.62 -6.23
C ASP A 38 -21.52 -54.54 -7.06
N PHE A 39 -22.64 -54.89 -7.71
CA PHE A 39 -23.46 -53.94 -8.44
C PHE A 39 -24.06 -52.87 -7.52
N SER A 40 -24.67 -53.29 -6.40
CA SER A 40 -25.26 -52.37 -5.42
C SER A 40 -24.22 -51.43 -4.81
N GLN A 41 -23.04 -51.95 -4.50
CA GLN A 41 -21.91 -51.15 -4.02
C GLN A 41 -21.47 -50.14 -5.08
N THR A 42 -21.33 -50.56 -6.34
CA THR A 42 -20.88 -49.68 -7.44
C THR A 42 -21.90 -48.56 -7.68
N VAL A 43 -23.19 -48.89 -7.73
CA VAL A 43 -24.27 -47.91 -7.93
C VAL A 43 -24.29 -46.90 -6.79
N ASN A 44 -24.35 -47.37 -5.53
CA ASN A 44 -24.38 -46.47 -4.37
C ASN A 44 -23.14 -45.59 -4.28
N THR A 45 -21.95 -46.12 -4.59
CA THR A 45 -20.70 -45.34 -4.58
C THR A 45 -20.68 -44.29 -5.69
N ASN A 46 -21.21 -44.60 -6.88
CA ASN A 46 -21.32 -43.65 -7.98
C ASN A 46 -22.34 -42.54 -7.71
N ASP A 47 -23.47 -42.88 -7.08
CA ASP A 47 -24.48 -41.92 -6.64
C ASP A 47 -23.85 -40.92 -5.66
N LEU A 48 -23.14 -41.41 -4.62
CA LEU A 48 -22.46 -40.57 -3.64
C LEU A 48 -21.38 -39.66 -4.28
N LYS A 49 -20.63 -40.15 -5.27
CA LYS A 49 -19.63 -39.33 -6.00
C LYS A 49 -20.27 -38.23 -6.85
N THR A 50 -21.36 -38.56 -7.52
CA THR A 50 -22.08 -37.59 -8.37
C THR A 50 -22.70 -36.51 -7.50
N GLU A 51 -23.34 -36.91 -6.41
CA GLU A 51 -23.91 -36.00 -5.42
C GLU A 51 -22.83 -35.15 -4.75
N SER A 52 -21.71 -35.73 -4.31
CA SER A 52 -20.64 -34.96 -3.67
C SER A 52 -20.10 -33.85 -4.56
N THR A 53 -19.95 -34.12 -5.86
CA THR A 53 -19.52 -33.12 -6.85
C THR A 53 -20.51 -31.94 -6.92
N VAL A 54 -21.81 -32.23 -6.98
CA VAL A 54 -22.85 -31.19 -7.02
C VAL A 54 -22.87 -30.39 -5.72
N ILE A 55 -22.78 -31.06 -4.57
CA ILE A 55 -22.82 -30.43 -3.24
C ILE A 55 -21.60 -29.53 -3.01
N PHE A 56 -20.38 -30.00 -3.31
CA PHE A 56 -19.20 -29.16 -3.18
C PHE A 56 -19.23 -27.94 -4.10
N ASN A 57 -19.66 -28.11 -5.36
CA ASN A 57 -19.78 -26.98 -6.28
C ASN A 57 -20.83 -25.97 -5.79
N LEU A 58 -21.94 -26.44 -5.22
CA LEU A 58 -22.98 -25.59 -4.67
C LEU A 58 -22.46 -24.77 -3.47
N ILE A 59 -21.84 -25.44 -2.49
CA ILE A 59 -21.29 -24.78 -1.30
C ILE A 59 -20.16 -23.83 -1.69
N GLU A 60 -19.24 -24.27 -2.56
CA GLU A 60 -18.14 -23.45 -3.06
C GLU A 60 -18.66 -22.18 -3.74
N ARG A 61 -19.63 -22.30 -4.65
CA ARG A 61 -20.23 -21.16 -5.35
C ARG A 61 -20.83 -20.15 -4.37
N ASP A 62 -21.50 -20.62 -3.33
CA ASP A 62 -22.22 -19.76 -2.40
C ASP A 62 -21.26 -19.12 -1.37
N LEU A 63 -20.29 -19.88 -0.84
CA LEU A 63 -19.33 -19.39 0.17
C LEU A 63 -18.16 -18.60 -0.44
N ALA A 64 -17.71 -18.90 -1.67
CA ALA A 64 -16.62 -18.14 -2.29
C ALA A 64 -17.00 -16.68 -2.58
N ARG A 65 -18.32 -16.37 -2.65
CA ARG A 65 -18.83 -15.00 -2.78
C ARG A 65 -18.80 -14.22 -1.48
N GLY A 66 -18.56 -14.89 -0.35
CA GLY A 66 -18.56 -14.31 0.98
C GLY A 66 -17.64 -13.12 1.13
N GLY A 67 -18.20 -11.99 1.57
CA GLY A 67 -17.48 -10.72 1.70
C GLY A 67 -17.63 -9.80 0.51
N PHE A 68 -18.30 -10.22 -0.57
CA PHE A 68 -18.56 -9.35 -1.72
C PHE A 68 -19.54 -8.23 -1.35
N VAL A 69 -19.06 -6.99 -1.41
CA VAL A 69 -19.86 -5.76 -1.25
C VAL A 69 -20.06 -5.15 -2.64
N HIS A 70 -21.32 -4.87 -3.00
CA HIS A 70 -21.61 -4.38 -4.35
C HIS A 70 -21.23 -2.89 -4.46
N PRO A 71 -20.56 -2.45 -5.54
CA PRO A 71 -20.10 -1.07 -5.68
C PRO A 71 -21.17 0.01 -5.50
N ILE A 72 -22.40 -0.26 -5.96
CA ILE A 72 -23.53 0.67 -5.82
C ILE A 72 -23.88 1.01 -4.36
N ARG A 73 -23.37 0.26 -3.37
CA ARG A 73 -23.52 0.58 -1.95
C ARG A 73 -22.95 1.95 -1.58
N GLY A 74 -22.07 2.49 -2.41
CA GLY A 74 -21.55 3.85 -2.32
C GLY A 74 -22.55 4.96 -2.61
N ASP A 75 -23.68 4.64 -3.24
CA ASP A 75 -24.70 5.63 -3.58
C ASP A 75 -25.45 6.07 -2.31
N ILE A 76 -25.04 7.20 -1.75
CA ILE A 76 -25.69 7.83 -0.59
C ILE A 76 -27.01 8.52 -0.93
N THR A 77 -27.34 8.71 -2.21
CA THR A 77 -28.63 9.30 -2.62
C THR A 77 -29.78 8.32 -2.45
N THR A 78 -29.47 7.02 -2.42
CA THR A 78 -30.42 5.93 -2.19
C THR A 78 -30.18 5.28 -0.83
N ALA A 79 -31.11 5.45 0.11
CA ALA A 79 -30.97 4.90 1.47
C ALA A 79 -30.80 3.37 1.53
N SER A 80 -31.27 2.63 0.52
CA SER A 80 -31.08 1.18 0.39
C SER A 80 -29.65 0.79 0.03
N ASN A 81 -28.91 1.69 -0.62
CA ASN A 81 -27.53 1.49 -1.05
C ASN A 81 -26.57 1.84 0.08
N CYS A 82 -26.85 2.88 0.84
CA CYS A 82 -26.09 3.20 2.04
C CYS A 82 -26.28 2.14 3.15
N LYS A 83 -25.46 1.10 3.12
CA LYS A 83 -25.31 0.11 4.20
C LYS A 83 -23.83 -0.16 4.44
N SER A 84 -23.46 -0.36 5.71
CA SER A 84 -22.10 -0.80 6.05
C SER A 84 -21.75 -2.08 5.30
N GLY A 85 -20.51 -2.27 4.90
CA GLY A 85 -20.08 -3.47 4.20
C GLY A 85 -19.91 -4.68 5.11
N ILE A 86 -19.30 -5.73 4.57
CA ILE A 86 -19.25 -7.05 5.19
C ILE A 86 -17.89 -7.19 5.87
N THR A 87 -17.89 -7.43 7.18
CA THR A 87 -16.67 -7.67 7.95
C THR A 87 -16.02 -9.01 7.56
N PRO A 88 -14.71 -9.23 7.77
CA PRO A 88 -14.08 -10.53 7.54
C PRO A 88 -14.79 -11.70 8.23
N THR A 89 -15.31 -11.46 9.44
CA THR A 89 -16.09 -12.45 10.21
C THR A 89 -17.41 -12.77 9.52
N ASN A 90 -18.10 -11.78 8.95
CA ASN A 90 -19.38 -11.98 8.27
C ASN A 90 -19.21 -12.46 6.82
N ALA A 91 -18.05 -12.25 6.21
CA ALA A 91 -17.71 -12.79 4.91
C ALA A 91 -17.79 -14.32 4.93
N ILE A 92 -17.16 -14.95 5.93
CA ILE A 92 -17.36 -16.35 6.30
C ILE A 92 -17.35 -16.50 7.81
N ASN A 93 -18.51 -16.86 8.35
CA ASN A 93 -18.71 -17.11 9.77
C ASN A 93 -18.93 -18.61 10.01
N ILE A 94 -17.94 -19.29 10.58
CA ILE A 94 -18.09 -20.67 11.07
C ILE A 94 -18.73 -20.59 12.45
N ILE A 95 -20.05 -20.80 12.50
CA ILE A 95 -20.85 -20.71 13.73
C ILE A 95 -20.58 -21.94 14.61
N SER A 96 -20.44 -23.10 13.98
CA SER A 96 -19.97 -24.34 14.60
C SER A 96 -19.30 -25.22 13.53
N GLY A 97 -18.68 -26.33 13.93
CA GLY A 97 -18.10 -27.27 12.97
C GLY A 97 -19.11 -27.74 11.89
N THR A 98 -20.40 -27.80 12.21
CA THR A 98 -21.46 -28.25 11.30
C THR A 98 -22.32 -27.13 10.73
N GLU A 99 -22.00 -25.87 11.03
CA GLU A 99 -22.78 -24.70 10.62
C GLU A 99 -21.87 -23.55 10.15
N VAL A 100 -22.08 -23.10 8.92
CA VAL A 100 -21.36 -21.97 8.33
C VAL A 100 -22.34 -21.02 7.67
N SER A 101 -22.06 -19.73 7.77
CA SER A 101 -22.80 -18.70 7.03
C SER A 101 -21.86 -17.76 6.29
N SER A 102 -22.41 -17.14 5.25
CA SER A 102 -21.70 -16.20 4.40
C SER A 102 -22.62 -15.09 3.94
N CYS A 103 -22.09 -13.88 3.95
CA CYS A 103 -22.79 -12.69 3.47
C CYS A 103 -22.23 -12.22 2.13
N TYR A 104 -23.12 -11.77 1.25
CA TYR A 104 -22.75 -11.14 -0.01
C TYR A 104 -23.84 -10.19 -0.50
N ASP A 105 -23.46 -9.19 -1.29
CA ASP A 105 -24.37 -8.29 -1.96
C ASP A 105 -24.74 -8.78 -3.37
N LYS A 106 -25.95 -8.43 -3.81
CA LYS A 106 -26.46 -8.67 -5.15
C LYS A 106 -27.23 -7.43 -5.62
N PRO A 107 -27.09 -7.01 -6.89
CA PRO A 107 -27.89 -5.92 -7.42
C PRO A 107 -29.37 -6.31 -7.56
N SER A 108 -30.24 -5.31 -7.51
CA SER A 108 -31.66 -5.40 -7.88
C SER A 108 -31.80 -5.67 -9.38
N TYR A 109 -33.00 -6.08 -9.82
CA TYR A 109 -33.28 -6.39 -11.23
C TYR A 109 -32.92 -5.24 -12.19
N ASP A 110 -33.28 -4.04 -11.79
CA ASP A 110 -33.08 -2.79 -12.53
C ASP A 110 -31.69 -2.18 -12.29
N GLY A 111 -30.87 -2.80 -11.42
CA GLY A 111 -29.51 -2.37 -11.10
C GLY A 111 -29.44 -1.07 -10.30
N THR A 112 -30.55 -0.57 -9.76
CA THR A 112 -30.61 0.72 -9.03
C THR A 112 -30.29 0.59 -7.54
N ALA A 113 -30.44 -0.62 -6.99
CA ALA A 113 -30.14 -0.90 -5.59
C ALA A 113 -29.25 -2.15 -5.43
N ALA A 114 -28.53 -2.25 -4.32
CA ALA A 114 -27.93 -3.49 -3.86
C ALA A 114 -28.65 -4.02 -2.61
N TYR A 115 -28.87 -5.33 -2.60
CA TYR A 115 -29.45 -6.05 -1.47
C TYR A 115 -28.47 -7.09 -0.96
N ARG A 116 -28.41 -7.23 0.37
CA ARG A 116 -27.46 -8.11 1.03
C ARG A 116 -28.17 -9.38 1.44
N TYR A 117 -27.53 -10.49 1.13
CA TYR A 117 -28.05 -11.81 1.40
C TYR A 117 -27.09 -12.57 2.31
N LYS A 118 -27.66 -13.38 3.18
CA LYS A 118 -26.95 -14.35 4.00
C LYS A 118 -27.36 -15.74 3.59
N VAL A 119 -26.39 -16.54 3.19
CA VAL A 119 -26.56 -17.98 2.98
C VAL A 119 -26.03 -18.72 4.20
N THR A 120 -26.78 -19.68 4.70
CA THR A 120 -26.38 -20.53 5.84
C THR A 120 -26.53 -21.98 5.45
N TYR A 121 -25.50 -22.77 5.73
CA TYR A 121 -25.50 -24.22 5.64
C TYR A 121 -25.41 -24.81 7.05
N LYS A 122 -26.24 -25.81 7.32
CA LYS A 122 -26.26 -26.49 8.61
C LYS A 122 -26.63 -27.96 8.46
N LEU A 123 -25.86 -28.85 9.09
CA LEU A 123 -26.26 -30.25 9.25
C LEU A 123 -27.45 -30.34 10.20
N GLY A 124 -28.45 -31.17 9.88
CA GLY A 124 -29.60 -31.35 10.76
C GLY A 124 -29.20 -31.79 12.17
N ASP A 125 -29.99 -31.35 13.14
CA ASP A 125 -29.69 -31.51 14.57
C ASP A 125 -30.81 -32.23 15.33
N GLY A 126 -31.82 -32.75 14.62
CA GLY A 126 -32.97 -33.42 15.21
C GLY A 126 -34.04 -32.46 15.73
N SER A 127 -33.88 -31.15 15.53
CA SER A 127 -34.91 -30.17 15.87
C SER A 127 -36.13 -30.26 14.94
N ALA A 128 -37.26 -29.71 15.36
CA ALA A 128 -38.48 -29.69 14.54
C ALA A 128 -38.27 -28.98 13.17
N THR A 129 -37.31 -28.06 13.09
CA THR A 129 -36.97 -27.33 11.85
C THR A 129 -35.93 -28.04 10.98
N LEU A 130 -35.07 -28.87 11.58
CA LEU A 130 -33.98 -29.59 10.91
C LEU A 130 -33.93 -31.05 11.41
N PRO A 131 -34.99 -31.84 11.14
CA PRO A 131 -35.26 -33.09 11.87
C PRO A 131 -34.28 -34.22 11.53
N ASP A 132 -33.72 -34.24 10.32
CA ASP A 132 -32.85 -35.31 9.86
C ASP A 132 -31.37 -34.95 10.04
N THR A 133 -30.68 -35.67 10.94
CA THR A 133 -29.26 -35.48 11.26
C THR A 133 -28.31 -35.89 10.13
N ASN A 134 -28.80 -36.59 9.11
CA ASN A 134 -28.01 -36.92 7.92
C ASN A 134 -28.28 -36.00 6.74
N THR A 135 -29.12 -34.97 6.93
CA THR A 135 -29.44 -34.00 5.89
C THR A 135 -28.68 -32.70 6.08
N LEU A 136 -27.98 -32.25 5.03
CA LEU A 136 -27.47 -30.88 4.96
C LEU A 136 -28.58 -29.95 4.49
N TYR A 137 -28.86 -28.92 5.26
CA TYR A 137 -29.84 -27.91 4.93
C TYR A 137 -29.17 -26.61 4.50
N LYS A 138 -29.84 -25.88 3.62
CA LYS A 138 -29.47 -24.53 3.19
C LYS A 138 -30.61 -23.56 3.48
N LYS A 139 -30.28 -22.38 3.98
CA LYS A 139 -31.18 -21.24 4.13
C LYS A 139 -30.59 -20.03 3.42
N THR A 140 -31.42 -19.19 2.81
CA THR A 140 -30.99 -17.90 2.25
C THR A 140 -31.93 -16.82 2.73
N GLU A 141 -31.38 -15.75 3.31
CA GLU A 141 -32.12 -14.70 3.99
C GLU A 141 -31.67 -13.32 3.50
N ARG A 142 -32.58 -12.36 3.54
CA ARG A 142 -32.29 -10.94 3.33
C ARG A 142 -31.89 -10.30 4.66
N THR A 143 -30.74 -9.63 4.70
CA THR A 143 -30.18 -8.98 5.90
C THR A 143 -29.39 -7.75 5.51
N ASP A 144 -29.42 -6.65 6.28
CA ASP A 144 -28.56 -5.49 6.03
C ASP A 144 -27.18 -5.58 6.70
N ASP A 145 -27.08 -6.32 7.80
CA ASP A 145 -25.93 -6.31 8.72
C ASP A 145 -25.27 -7.70 8.88
N CYS A 146 -25.74 -8.69 8.13
CA CYS A 146 -25.34 -10.11 8.23
C CYS A 146 -25.81 -10.87 9.47
N ASN A 147 -26.57 -10.22 10.33
CA ASN A 147 -27.01 -10.77 11.60
C ASN A 147 -28.52 -10.88 11.65
N ALA A 148 -29.22 -9.76 11.48
CA ALA A 148 -30.66 -9.67 11.55
C ALA A 148 -31.29 -9.83 10.18
N THR A 149 -32.34 -10.64 10.11
CA THR A 149 -33.20 -10.74 8.92
C THR A 149 -34.06 -9.47 8.85
N VAL A 150 -34.16 -8.86 7.67
CA VAL A 150 -34.94 -7.64 7.45
C VAL A 150 -36.15 -7.89 6.56
N ALA A 151 -37.20 -7.09 6.73
CA ALA A 151 -38.38 -7.11 5.87
C ALA A 151 -38.02 -6.68 4.45
N ASP A 152 -38.77 -7.20 3.48
CA ASP A 152 -38.35 -7.21 2.10
C ASP A 152 -38.71 -5.92 1.33
N ALA A 153 -37.79 -5.54 0.44
CA ALA A 153 -37.94 -4.48 -0.55
C ALA A 153 -37.40 -4.89 -1.94
N ASP A 154 -36.88 -6.12 -2.11
CA ASP A 154 -36.38 -6.64 -3.38
C ASP A 154 -37.56 -7.23 -4.20
N PRO A 155 -37.86 -6.70 -5.39
CA PRO A 155 -38.94 -7.22 -6.23
C PRO A 155 -38.77 -8.69 -6.66
N ASN A 156 -37.57 -9.28 -6.55
CA ASN A 156 -37.28 -10.68 -6.90
C ASN A 156 -37.18 -11.63 -5.68
N LEU A 157 -37.58 -11.19 -4.49
CA LEU A 157 -37.38 -11.92 -3.23
C LEU A 157 -37.78 -13.40 -3.29
N ALA A 158 -38.97 -13.69 -3.82
CA ALA A 158 -39.57 -15.03 -3.82
C ALA A 158 -38.72 -16.08 -4.57
N SER A 159 -37.84 -15.63 -5.47
CA SER A 159 -36.92 -16.51 -6.22
C SER A 159 -35.55 -16.66 -5.55
N THR A 160 -35.22 -15.81 -4.58
CA THR A 160 -33.85 -15.67 -4.04
C THR A 160 -33.75 -16.15 -2.58
N ILE A 161 -34.69 -15.78 -1.71
CA ILE A 161 -34.70 -16.30 -0.33
C ILE A 161 -35.49 -17.58 -0.23
N HIS A 162 -35.13 -18.41 0.73
CA HIS A 162 -35.89 -19.59 1.08
C HIS A 162 -35.62 -19.95 2.55
N PRO A 163 -36.61 -20.54 3.24
CA PRO A 163 -36.38 -21.12 4.56
C PRO A 163 -35.40 -22.30 4.45
N TRP A 164 -35.17 -23.00 5.55
CA TRP A 164 -34.37 -24.23 5.52
C TRP A 164 -34.93 -25.21 4.48
N GLN A 165 -34.09 -25.55 3.50
CA GLN A 165 -34.39 -26.53 2.47
C GLN A 165 -33.36 -27.67 2.56
N PRO A 166 -33.80 -28.93 2.46
CA PRO A 166 -32.88 -30.06 2.39
C PRO A 166 -32.12 -30.01 1.06
N VAL A 167 -30.80 -30.16 1.12
CA VAL A 167 -29.92 -30.17 -0.06
C VAL A 167 -29.52 -31.60 -0.43
N THR A 168 -29.14 -32.39 0.57
CA THR A 168 -28.74 -33.79 0.45
C THR A 168 -29.01 -34.49 1.78
N SER A 169 -29.44 -35.75 1.75
CA SER A 169 -29.67 -36.61 2.93
C SER A 169 -28.58 -37.66 3.15
N ASN A 170 -27.47 -37.59 2.42
CA ASN A 170 -26.41 -38.60 2.42
C ASN A 170 -25.17 -38.13 3.20
N ILE A 171 -25.35 -37.39 4.30
CA ILE A 171 -24.24 -36.85 5.10
C ILE A 171 -24.08 -37.65 6.40
N GLY A 172 -22.95 -38.33 6.57
CA GLY A 172 -22.56 -38.93 7.85
C GLY A 172 -21.99 -37.89 8.82
N SER A 173 -21.11 -37.02 8.32
CA SER A 173 -20.56 -35.89 9.05
C SER A 173 -20.12 -34.77 8.11
N ILE A 174 -20.06 -33.54 8.63
CA ILE A 174 -19.48 -32.39 7.96
C ILE A 174 -18.68 -31.56 8.95
N THR A 175 -17.56 -31.00 8.52
CA THR A 175 -16.75 -30.07 9.32
C THR A 175 -16.27 -28.92 8.45
N PHE A 176 -16.60 -27.70 8.87
CA PHE A 176 -16.05 -26.45 8.34
C PHE A 176 -14.88 -26.01 9.22
N SER A 177 -13.71 -25.76 8.62
CA SER A 177 -12.54 -25.32 9.38
C SER A 177 -11.58 -24.46 8.53
N TYR A 178 -10.76 -23.66 9.20
CA TYR A 178 -9.63 -23.00 8.57
C TYR A 178 -8.39 -23.91 8.65
N PRO A 179 -7.69 -24.17 7.53
CA PRO A 179 -6.52 -25.04 7.56
C PRO A 179 -5.34 -24.36 8.26
N THR A 180 -4.52 -25.16 8.94
CA THR A 180 -3.22 -24.73 9.46
C THR A 180 -2.15 -25.03 8.42
N ILE A 181 -1.46 -23.99 7.93
CA ILE A 181 -0.39 -24.10 6.93
C ILE A 181 0.86 -23.43 7.52
N GLY A 182 1.96 -24.16 7.65
CA GLY A 182 3.21 -23.61 8.19
C GLY A 182 3.13 -23.19 9.67
N GLY A 183 2.23 -23.80 10.46
CA GLY A 183 2.09 -23.51 11.90
C GLY A 183 1.16 -22.34 12.25
N SER A 184 0.55 -21.68 11.25
CA SER A 184 -0.45 -20.63 11.43
C SER A 184 -1.77 -20.97 10.73
N THR A 185 -2.89 -20.50 11.30
CA THR A 185 -4.22 -20.70 10.71
C THR A 185 -4.40 -19.76 9.51
N ASN A 186 -4.67 -20.32 8.32
CA ASN A 186 -4.92 -19.54 7.13
C ASN A 186 -6.43 -19.28 6.97
N SER A 187 -6.86 -18.08 7.31
CA SER A 187 -8.29 -17.72 7.28
C SER A 187 -8.83 -17.35 5.89
N SER A 188 -7.98 -17.33 4.86
CA SER A 188 -8.35 -17.07 3.45
C SER A 188 -8.74 -18.33 2.69
N ILE A 189 -8.68 -19.50 3.33
CA ILE A 189 -9.07 -20.79 2.77
C ILE A 189 -10.06 -21.45 3.73
N LEU A 190 -11.16 -22.00 3.23
CA LEU A 190 -12.08 -22.82 4.01
C LEU A 190 -11.93 -24.28 3.60
N ASP A 191 -11.58 -25.14 4.56
CA ASP A 191 -11.64 -26.59 4.41
C ASP A 191 -13.07 -27.05 4.74
N ILE A 192 -13.65 -27.81 3.82
CA ILE A 192 -14.95 -28.47 3.96
C ILE A 192 -14.69 -29.97 3.90
N ASP A 193 -14.79 -30.63 5.05
CA ASP A 193 -14.64 -32.07 5.19
C ASP A 193 -16.03 -32.69 5.28
N ILE A 194 -16.36 -33.63 4.39
CA ILE A 194 -17.65 -34.33 4.39
C ILE A 194 -17.42 -35.83 4.29
N ASN A 195 -18.00 -36.57 5.22
CA ASN A 195 -18.23 -38.01 5.09
C ASN A 195 -19.61 -38.23 4.46
N PHE A 196 -19.65 -38.65 3.20
CA PHE A 196 -20.89 -39.02 2.52
C PHE A 196 -21.25 -40.46 2.85
N VAL A 197 -22.47 -40.73 3.30
CA VAL A 197 -22.95 -42.07 3.70
C VAL A 197 -24.18 -42.44 2.88
N SER A 198 -24.22 -43.66 2.35
CA SER A 198 -25.41 -44.16 1.67
C SER A 198 -26.52 -44.50 2.66
N GLN A 199 -27.69 -43.87 2.52
CA GLN A 199 -28.89 -44.19 3.31
C GLN A 199 -29.44 -45.60 3.04
N LYS A 200 -29.09 -46.21 1.90
CA LYS A 200 -29.50 -47.59 1.57
C LYS A 200 -28.61 -48.62 2.25
N GLN A 201 -27.36 -48.26 2.55
CA GLN A 201 -26.38 -49.14 3.17
C GLN A 201 -25.31 -48.30 3.90
N ASN A 202 -25.52 -48.08 5.20
CA ASN A 202 -24.68 -47.18 6.02
C ASN A 202 -23.21 -47.60 6.11
N SER A 203 -22.85 -48.83 5.74
CA SER A 203 -21.44 -49.27 5.66
C SER A 203 -20.70 -48.72 4.44
N LEU A 204 -21.41 -48.15 3.46
CA LEU A 204 -20.81 -47.49 2.31
C LEU A 204 -20.71 -45.99 2.58
N ASN A 205 -19.47 -45.52 2.75
CA ASN A 205 -19.17 -44.10 2.93
C ASN A 205 -17.96 -43.66 2.10
N LEU A 206 -17.86 -42.36 1.85
CA LEU A 206 -16.75 -41.72 1.15
C LEU A 206 -16.40 -40.40 1.84
N ASP A 207 -15.15 -40.27 2.24
CA ASP A 207 -14.61 -39.02 2.76
C ASP A 207 -14.06 -38.15 1.64
N PHE A 208 -14.51 -36.90 1.61
CA PHE A 208 -13.99 -35.89 0.70
C PHE A 208 -13.65 -34.62 1.45
N ARG A 209 -12.53 -34.01 1.05
CA ARG A 209 -12.14 -32.65 1.45
C ARG A 209 -12.19 -31.75 0.23
N LYS A 210 -12.85 -30.61 0.36
CA LYS A 210 -12.75 -29.51 -0.60
C LYS A 210 -12.15 -28.29 0.08
N ARG A 211 -11.18 -27.66 -0.60
CA ARG A 211 -10.66 -26.36 -0.21
C ARG A 211 -11.32 -25.28 -1.04
N VAL A 212 -11.90 -24.29 -0.39
CA VAL A 212 -12.52 -23.13 -1.03
C VAL A 212 -11.68 -21.90 -0.73
N PHE A 213 -11.23 -21.21 -1.77
CA PHE A 213 -10.48 -19.96 -1.63
C PHE A 213 -11.46 -18.81 -1.39
N LEU A 214 -11.30 -18.12 -0.26
CA LEU A 214 -12.16 -17.01 0.17
C LEU A 214 -11.63 -15.68 -0.36
N ARG A 215 -11.71 -15.51 -1.67
CA ARG A 215 -11.09 -14.36 -2.39
C ARG A 215 -11.53 -13.01 -1.83
N ASN A 216 -12.81 -12.88 -1.49
CA ASN A 216 -13.37 -11.60 -1.05
C ASN A 216 -13.23 -11.35 0.46
N LYS A 217 -12.81 -12.34 1.25
CA LYS A 217 -12.71 -12.20 2.71
C LYS A 217 -11.58 -11.26 3.14
N SER A 218 -10.48 -11.21 2.39
CA SER A 218 -9.37 -10.27 2.64
C SER A 218 -9.52 -8.95 1.88
N LEU A 219 -10.50 -8.86 0.96
CA LEU A 219 -10.84 -7.63 0.23
C LEU A 219 -11.73 -6.70 1.06
N THR A 220 -12.02 -7.06 2.32
CA THR A 220 -12.78 -6.23 3.27
C THR A 220 -12.03 -4.97 3.72
N GLY A 221 -10.79 -4.75 3.24
CA GLY A 221 -10.12 -3.44 3.24
C GLY A 221 -10.59 -2.52 2.09
N SER A 222 -11.81 -2.74 1.62
CA SER A 222 -12.53 -1.83 0.74
C SER A 222 -13.31 -0.87 1.64
N SER A 223 -13.45 0.39 1.24
CA SER A 223 -14.29 1.34 1.94
C SER A 223 -15.73 0.79 2.03
N VAL A 224 -16.11 0.39 3.24
CA VAL A 224 -17.38 -0.26 3.54
C VAL A 224 -18.25 0.61 4.46
N LEU A 225 -17.89 1.86 4.69
CA LEU A 225 -18.68 2.77 5.51
C LEU A 225 -19.62 3.58 4.62
N CYS A 226 -20.77 3.92 5.19
CA CYS A 226 -21.79 4.81 4.64
C CYS A 226 -21.29 6.27 4.61
N ASP A 227 -20.19 6.52 3.91
CA ASP A 227 -19.61 7.83 3.69
C ASP A 227 -19.30 8.01 2.19
N ASN A 228 -19.00 9.25 1.76
CA ASN A 228 -18.79 9.65 0.36
C ASN A 228 -17.53 9.02 -0.31
N LYS A 229 -17.31 7.71 -0.18
CA LYS A 229 -16.06 6.99 -0.52
C LYS A 229 -16.13 6.02 -1.70
N CYS A 230 -17.25 5.90 -2.42
CA CYS A 230 -17.37 4.95 -3.55
C CYS A 230 -17.86 5.66 -4.81
N PRO A 231 -16.90 6.18 -5.58
CA PRO A 231 -16.40 5.43 -6.74
C PRO A 231 -14.87 5.34 -6.79
N ASN A 232 -14.32 4.17 -7.18
CA ASN A 232 -12.90 3.98 -7.51
C ASN A 232 -11.89 4.40 -6.43
N SER A 233 -11.91 3.70 -5.29
CA SER A 233 -11.11 4.07 -4.12
C SER A 233 -10.23 2.95 -3.56
N LYS A 234 -9.24 3.31 -2.73
CA LYS A 234 -8.31 2.36 -2.08
C LYS A 234 -7.81 2.93 -0.74
N ASP A 235 -7.87 2.11 0.31
CA ASP A 235 -7.20 2.40 1.58
C ASP A 235 -5.69 2.14 1.43
N ILE A 236 -4.93 3.21 1.17
CA ILE A 236 -3.51 3.15 0.78
C ILE A 236 -2.57 2.80 1.93
N PHE A 237 -3.02 2.94 3.19
CA PHE A 237 -2.19 2.68 4.37
C PHE A 237 -2.84 1.73 5.37
N ALA A 238 -3.78 0.87 4.94
CA ALA A 238 -4.50 -0.05 5.84
C ALA A 238 -3.56 -0.96 6.68
N ASN A 239 -2.40 -1.31 6.12
CA ASN A 239 -1.39 -2.14 6.78
C ASN A 239 -0.22 -1.34 7.36
N TYR A 240 -0.32 -0.02 7.45
CA TYR A 240 0.74 0.81 8.00
C TYR A 240 0.95 0.52 9.49
N THR A 241 2.19 0.27 9.89
CA THR A 241 2.54 -0.02 11.28
C THR A 241 3.80 0.75 11.64
N ILE A 242 3.76 1.45 12.78
CA ILE A 242 4.96 2.05 13.38
C ILE A 242 5.68 0.95 14.19
N SER A 243 7.00 1.10 14.34
CA SER A 243 7.88 0.17 15.08
C SER A 243 7.24 -0.23 16.40
N SER A 244 7.23 -1.54 16.64
CA SER A 244 6.80 -2.13 17.92
C SER A 244 7.96 -2.26 18.93
N ASN A 245 9.14 -1.70 18.64
CA ASN A 245 10.30 -1.78 19.52
C ASN A 245 10.33 -0.59 20.51
N GLU A 246 9.65 -0.78 21.63
CA GLU A 246 9.54 0.20 22.72
C GLU A 246 10.86 0.53 23.41
N THR A 247 11.89 -0.32 23.28
CA THR A 247 13.22 -0.06 23.88
C THR A 247 13.98 1.03 23.13
N ASN A 248 13.83 1.07 21.81
CA ASN A 248 14.49 2.06 20.94
C ASN A 248 13.59 3.28 20.70
N TRP A 249 12.29 3.06 20.50
CA TRP A 249 11.30 4.10 20.24
C TRP A 249 9.88 3.59 20.56
N ASP A 250 9.34 4.01 21.70
CA ASP A 250 7.99 3.65 22.14
C ASP A 250 6.90 4.51 21.45
N PRO A 251 6.02 3.93 20.63
CA PRO A 251 4.98 4.67 19.91
C PRO A 251 3.85 5.21 20.79
N ASP A 252 3.73 4.72 22.02
CA ASP A 252 2.67 5.14 22.96
C ASP A 252 3.09 6.36 23.77
N THR A 253 4.40 6.61 23.92
CA THR A 253 4.95 7.77 24.64
C THR A 253 5.58 8.83 23.74
N ARG A 254 5.91 8.49 22.49
CA ARG A 254 6.52 9.42 21.55
C ARG A 254 5.47 10.16 20.73
N ASN A 255 5.49 11.48 20.79
CA ASN A 255 4.60 12.31 20.00
C ASN A 255 5.14 12.51 18.57
N VAL A 256 4.21 12.48 17.62
CA VAL A 256 4.40 12.91 16.25
C VAL A 256 3.69 14.27 16.10
N PRO A 257 4.37 15.32 15.61
CA PRO A 257 3.79 16.67 15.59
C PRO A 257 2.82 16.93 14.43
N SER A 258 2.88 16.14 13.36
CA SER A 258 2.19 16.37 12.07
C SER A 258 2.38 15.16 11.16
N ALA A 259 1.76 15.12 9.99
CA ALA A 259 2.05 14.21 8.90
C ALA A 259 1.70 14.84 7.55
N THR A 260 2.20 14.27 6.48
CA THR A 260 1.90 14.63 5.11
C THR A 260 1.76 13.36 4.28
N VAL A 261 0.73 13.31 3.44
CA VAL A 261 0.60 12.29 2.39
C VAL A 261 0.59 13.01 1.06
N VAL A 262 1.40 12.57 0.10
CA VAL A 262 1.44 13.16 -1.24
C VAL A 262 1.26 12.10 -2.32
N ILE A 263 0.53 12.45 -3.38
CA ILE A 263 0.50 11.67 -4.62
C ILE A 263 1.70 12.12 -5.45
N SER A 264 2.83 11.41 -5.32
CA SER A 264 4.13 11.85 -5.83
C SER A 264 4.30 11.66 -7.33
N ASN A 265 3.62 10.66 -7.92
CA ASN A 265 3.71 10.36 -9.35
C ASN A 265 2.32 10.39 -9.99
N ASN A 266 2.25 10.95 -11.20
CA ASN A 266 1.11 10.89 -12.11
C ASN A 266 -0.21 11.46 -11.55
N TYR A 267 -0.13 12.36 -10.57
CA TYR A 267 -1.31 13.04 -10.02
C TYR A 267 -2.12 13.75 -11.12
N GLN A 268 -3.43 13.54 -11.11
CA GLN A 268 -4.38 14.18 -12.01
C GLN A 268 -5.28 15.14 -11.24
N ASN A 269 -5.04 16.43 -11.44
CA ASN A 269 -5.87 17.47 -10.86
C ASN A 269 -7.32 17.34 -11.36
N GLY A 270 -8.28 17.31 -10.42
CA GLY A 270 -9.70 17.12 -10.72
C GLY A 270 -10.15 15.66 -10.87
N GLU A 271 -9.23 14.69 -10.96
CA GLU A 271 -9.54 13.27 -10.89
C GLU A 271 -9.15 12.67 -9.53
N ASP A 272 -7.97 12.99 -9.01
CA ASP A 272 -7.42 12.34 -7.84
C ASP A 272 -7.70 13.12 -6.54
N LYS A 273 -8.13 12.40 -5.51
CA LYS A 273 -8.43 12.96 -4.19
C LYS A 273 -7.94 12.05 -3.07
N LEU A 274 -7.45 12.65 -1.98
CA LEU A 274 -7.28 11.96 -0.70
C LEU A 274 -8.42 12.32 0.25
N GLN A 275 -8.98 11.31 0.91
CA GLN A 275 -10.01 11.41 1.94
C GLN A 275 -9.53 10.75 3.24
N TRP A 276 -10.16 11.07 4.36
CA TRP A 276 -9.80 10.59 5.70
C TRP A 276 -11.01 10.57 6.62
N ASP A 277 -10.89 9.94 7.79
CA ASP A 277 -11.90 10.02 8.84
C ASP A 277 -11.81 11.36 9.61
N SER A 278 -12.73 12.27 9.29
CA SER A 278 -12.80 13.60 9.93
C SER A 278 -13.16 13.56 11.42
N ALA A 279 -13.90 12.55 11.88
CA ALA A 279 -14.25 12.41 13.29
C ALA A 279 -13.04 11.91 14.08
N LEU A 280 -12.30 10.95 13.53
CA LEU A 280 -11.05 10.46 14.10
C LEU A 280 -9.99 11.57 14.17
N ALA A 281 -9.85 12.36 13.10
CA ALA A 281 -8.98 13.53 13.09
C ALA A 281 -9.32 14.48 14.26
N THR A 282 -10.61 14.81 14.42
CA THR A 282 -11.08 15.70 15.49
C THR A 282 -10.80 15.11 16.88
N ASN A 283 -11.05 13.81 17.07
CA ASN A 283 -10.82 13.11 18.34
C ASN A 283 -9.34 13.13 18.77
N TYR A 284 -8.41 13.08 17.82
CA TYR A 284 -6.97 13.15 18.08
C TYR A 284 -6.38 14.55 18.01
N GLY A 285 -7.21 15.59 17.86
CA GLY A 285 -6.74 16.98 17.78
C GLY A 285 -5.95 17.28 16.51
N LEU A 286 -6.21 16.55 15.42
CA LEU A 286 -5.56 16.71 14.12
C LEU A 286 -6.39 17.63 13.22
N THR A 287 -5.72 18.62 12.64
CA THR A 287 -6.24 19.46 11.56
C THR A 287 -5.74 18.91 10.23
N VAL A 288 -6.66 18.54 9.34
CA VAL A 288 -6.31 17.84 8.10
C VAL A 288 -6.87 18.58 6.90
N SER A 289 -6.06 18.75 5.86
CA SER A 289 -6.45 19.44 4.63
C SER A 289 -5.75 18.86 3.41
N PHE A 290 -6.46 18.73 2.28
CA PHE A 290 -5.90 18.27 1.02
C PHE A 290 -5.85 19.41 0.00
N ASN A 291 -4.65 19.73 -0.49
CA ASN A 291 -4.43 20.71 -1.55
C ASN A 291 -4.49 20.02 -2.92
N THR A 292 -5.54 20.31 -3.69
CA THR A 292 -5.79 19.71 -5.02
C THR A 292 -4.85 20.22 -6.10
N THR A 293 -4.09 21.30 -5.86
CA THR A 293 -3.10 21.79 -6.83
C THR A 293 -1.78 21.06 -6.66
N THR A 294 -1.37 20.79 -5.42
CA THR A 294 -0.08 20.15 -5.11
C THR A 294 -0.18 18.66 -4.83
N ALA A 295 -1.40 18.10 -4.71
CA ALA A 295 -1.68 16.73 -4.31
C ALA A 295 -1.22 16.37 -2.89
N ILE A 296 -1.13 17.38 -2.00
CA ILE A 296 -0.59 17.24 -0.65
C ILE A 296 -1.74 17.22 0.36
N LEU A 297 -1.84 16.13 1.14
CA LEU A 297 -2.66 16.03 2.35
C LEU A 297 -1.80 16.43 3.56
N SER A 298 -2.04 17.61 4.11
CA SER A 298 -1.41 18.08 5.34
C SER A 298 -2.22 17.66 6.55
N ILE A 299 -1.54 17.09 7.55
CA ILE A 299 -2.09 16.63 8.83
C ILE A 299 -1.28 17.35 9.92
N VAL A 300 -1.90 18.22 10.68
CA VAL A 300 -1.23 19.07 11.67
C VAL A 300 -1.84 18.86 13.04
N GLY A 301 -1.03 18.54 14.04
CA GLY A 301 -1.47 18.33 15.42
C GLY A 301 -0.57 17.34 16.14
N SER A 302 -0.09 17.69 17.33
CA SER A 302 0.81 16.81 18.09
C SER A 302 0.03 15.79 18.90
N THR A 303 0.22 14.51 18.61
CA THR A 303 -0.34 13.38 19.39
C THR A 303 0.64 12.19 19.35
N THR A 304 0.38 11.13 20.11
CA THR A 304 1.20 9.92 20.14
C THR A 304 1.32 9.27 18.75
N ALA A 305 2.43 8.58 18.51
CA ALA A 305 2.65 7.86 17.26
C ALA A 305 1.58 6.79 17.03
N ARG A 306 1.06 6.15 18.08
CA ARG A 306 -0.05 5.19 17.95
C ARG A 306 -1.36 5.81 17.42
N ASN A 307 -1.71 7.01 17.90
CA ASN A 307 -2.86 7.74 17.36
C ASN A 307 -2.63 8.14 15.90
N TYR A 308 -1.40 8.48 15.53
CA TYR A 308 -1.04 8.71 14.13
C TYR A 308 -1.14 7.46 13.28
N GLU A 309 -0.67 6.31 13.74
CA GLU A 309 -0.80 5.03 13.03
C GLU A 309 -2.27 4.72 12.73
N ASP A 310 -3.15 4.86 13.73
CA ASP A 310 -4.58 4.62 13.57
C ASP A 310 -5.22 5.63 12.60
N PHE A 311 -4.89 6.92 12.73
CA PHE A 311 -5.38 7.94 11.82
C PHE A 311 -4.92 7.73 10.38
N ILE A 312 -3.64 7.40 10.16
CA ILE A 312 -3.07 7.18 8.83
C ILE A 312 -3.74 6.00 8.13
N LYS A 313 -4.09 4.94 8.85
CA LYS A 313 -4.86 3.81 8.29
C LYS A 313 -6.22 4.22 7.73
N SER A 314 -6.78 5.36 8.17
CA SER A 314 -8.04 5.90 7.65
C SER A 314 -7.89 6.68 6.33
N VAL A 315 -6.65 7.00 5.91
CA VAL A 315 -6.40 7.77 4.69
C VAL A 315 -6.65 6.90 3.47
N ASN A 316 -7.50 7.40 2.58
CA ASN A 316 -8.03 6.70 1.42
C ASN A 316 -7.82 7.53 0.15
N TYR A 317 -7.38 6.88 -0.92
CA TYR A 317 -7.34 7.44 -2.26
C TYR A 317 -8.67 7.23 -2.98
N VAL A 318 -9.19 8.28 -3.63
CA VAL A 318 -10.39 8.23 -4.46
C VAL A 318 -10.10 8.83 -5.83
N SER A 319 -10.51 8.12 -6.89
CA SER A 319 -10.62 8.67 -8.23
C SER A 319 -12.04 9.15 -8.48
N LEU A 320 -12.20 10.45 -8.70
CA LEU A 320 -13.42 11.12 -9.10
C LEU A 320 -13.83 10.81 -10.56
N GLN A 321 -13.00 10.06 -11.31
CA GLN A 321 -13.35 9.56 -12.65
C GLN A 321 -14.02 8.19 -12.58
N ASP A 322 -15.34 8.22 -12.64
CA ASP A 322 -16.21 7.05 -12.50
C ASP A 322 -16.13 6.13 -13.70
N ASN A 323 -16.01 6.71 -14.89
CA ASN A 323 -15.91 5.96 -16.13
C ASN A 323 -14.46 5.51 -16.39
N ARG A 324 -14.24 4.19 -16.30
CA ARG A 324 -12.94 3.57 -16.57
C ARG A 324 -12.37 3.93 -17.95
N SER A 325 -13.21 4.07 -18.97
CA SER A 325 -12.76 4.41 -20.33
C SER A 325 -12.25 5.84 -20.48
N THR A 326 -12.58 6.72 -19.54
CA THR A 326 -12.11 8.12 -19.53
C THR A 326 -11.17 8.42 -18.36
N ARG A 327 -10.84 7.43 -17.52
CA ARG A 327 -9.86 7.58 -16.45
C ARG A 327 -8.45 7.70 -17.02
N THR A 328 -7.68 8.63 -16.49
CA THR A 328 -6.28 8.79 -16.89
C THR A 328 -5.40 7.74 -16.22
N VAL A 329 -4.82 6.84 -17.03
CA VAL A 329 -3.99 5.70 -16.61
C VAL A 329 -2.59 5.74 -17.24
N TYR A 330 -1.63 5.09 -16.59
CA TYR A 330 -0.22 5.02 -16.95
C TYR A 330 0.30 3.59 -16.89
N ALA A 331 1.20 3.21 -17.80
CA ALA A 331 1.77 1.87 -17.80
C ALA A 331 2.61 1.61 -16.53
N GLY A 332 2.32 0.52 -15.81
CA GLY A 332 3.03 0.12 -14.60
C GLY A 332 2.39 0.68 -13.33
N THR A 333 3.15 1.45 -12.53
CA THR A 333 2.61 2.13 -11.35
C THR A 333 1.82 3.36 -11.79
N ASP A 334 0.50 3.32 -11.65
CA ASP A 334 -0.38 4.44 -12.00
C ASP A 334 -0.20 5.62 -11.07
N ARG A 335 -0.21 5.41 -9.76
CA ARG A 335 0.02 6.45 -8.74
C ARG A 335 1.00 5.93 -7.70
N GLN A 336 1.83 6.84 -7.20
CA GLN A 336 2.68 6.57 -6.05
C GLN A 336 2.29 7.53 -4.94
N PHE A 337 2.08 6.99 -3.75
CA PHE A 337 1.78 7.74 -2.54
C PHE A 337 3.01 7.73 -1.66
N ILE A 338 3.33 8.87 -1.07
CA ILE A 338 4.38 8.99 -0.08
C ILE A 338 3.74 9.49 1.21
N LEU A 339 3.87 8.70 2.27
CA LEU A 339 3.53 9.09 3.64
C LEU A 339 4.78 9.57 4.35
N VAL A 340 4.62 10.67 5.08
CA VAL A 340 5.68 11.43 5.72
C VAL A 340 5.19 11.87 7.10
N LEU A 341 5.72 11.37 8.21
CA LEU A 341 5.25 11.73 9.57
C LEU A 341 6.14 12.80 10.23
N GLY A 342 5.60 13.94 10.65
CA GLY A 342 6.26 14.81 11.64
C GLY A 342 6.63 16.22 11.18
N PHE A 343 5.98 16.81 10.17
CA PHE A 343 6.23 18.21 9.78
C PHE A 343 5.01 19.12 9.60
N GLY A 344 5.09 20.25 10.30
CA GLY A 344 4.42 21.50 9.94
C GLY A 344 5.43 22.46 9.28
N THR A 345 4.91 23.26 8.34
CA THR A 345 5.39 24.53 7.74
C THR A 345 6.86 24.80 7.40
N LEU A 346 7.85 23.91 7.60
CA LEU A 346 9.25 24.24 7.20
C LEU A 346 9.31 24.58 5.71
N CYS A 347 8.71 23.72 4.88
CA CYS A 347 8.54 23.95 3.45
C CYS A 347 7.29 23.24 2.94
N ASN A 348 6.52 23.88 2.06
CA ASN A 348 5.22 23.38 1.60
C ASN A 348 5.32 22.24 0.56
N ASP A 349 6.51 21.91 0.05
CA ASP A 349 6.71 21.00 -1.10
C ASP A 349 7.99 20.13 -0.98
N LEU A 350 8.18 19.49 0.19
CA LEU A 350 9.27 18.53 0.46
C LEU A 350 8.93 17.13 -0.10
N ILE A 351 8.69 17.03 -1.41
CA ILE A 351 8.57 15.75 -2.10
C ILE A 351 9.99 15.25 -2.40
N GLY A 352 10.36 14.09 -1.85
CA GLY A 352 11.74 13.59 -1.99
C GLY A 352 12.04 13.00 -3.37
N ARG A 353 13.15 13.42 -3.99
CA ARG A 353 13.74 12.84 -5.20
C ARG A 353 14.46 11.54 -4.85
N GLN A 354 14.10 10.42 -5.47
CA GLN A 354 14.77 9.14 -5.27
C GLN A 354 15.89 8.92 -6.29
N VAL A 355 17.08 8.55 -5.81
CA VAL A 355 18.23 8.14 -6.62
C VAL A 355 18.77 6.83 -6.05
N GLY A 356 18.56 5.73 -6.77
CA GLY A 356 18.87 4.39 -6.24
C GLY A 356 18.08 4.09 -4.96
N ALA A 357 18.81 3.77 -3.89
CA ALA A 357 18.24 3.50 -2.56
C ALA A 357 18.12 4.76 -1.67
N VAL A 358 18.68 5.89 -2.09
CA VAL A 358 18.69 7.13 -1.31
C VAL A 358 17.59 8.05 -1.80
N ARG A 359 16.93 8.74 -0.86
CA ARG A 359 15.98 9.80 -1.16
C ARG A 359 16.48 11.12 -0.59
N HIS A 360 16.45 12.14 -1.44
CA HIS A 360 16.88 13.49 -1.16
C HIS A 360 15.69 14.43 -1.16
N PHE A 361 15.59 15.32 -0.17
CA PHE A 361 14.52 16.28 -0.02
C PHE A 361 15.12 17.67 -0.09
N TYR A 362 14.65 18.51 -1.01
CA TYR A 362 15.19 19.85 -1.22
C TYR A 362 14.12 20.90 -0.92
N CYS A 363 14.58 22.00 -0.35
CA CYS A 363 13.76 23.17 -0.12
C CYS A 363 14.56 24.45 -0.28
N TYR A 364 13.92 25.48 -0.84
CA TYR A 364 14.42 26.84 -0.73
C TYR A 364 13.91 27.48 0.56
N VAL A 365 14.83 27.95 1.39
CA VAL A 365 14.51 28.68 2.62
C VAL A 365 14.95 30.13 2.46
N GLN A 366 13.98 31.04 2.40
CA GLN A 366 14.24 32.48 2.42
C GLN A 366 14.46 32.96 3.86
N ASP A 367 15.56 33.66 4.11
CA ASP A 367 15.81 34.34 5.38
C ASP A 367 16.51 35.67 5.13
N THR A 368 15.74 36.74 5.28
CA THR A 368 16.15 38.12 5.07
C THR A 368 16.08 38.93 6.36
N ALA A 369 15.92 38.26 7.51
CA ALA A 369 15.69 38.88 8.81
C ALA A 369 16.78 38.55 9.84
N SER A 370 17.42 37.39 9.72
CA SER A 370 18.32 36.86 10.75
C SER A 370 19.81 36.98 10.40
N GLY A 371 20.15 37.50 9.22
CA GLY A 371 21.52 37.62 8.74
C GLY A 371 22.17 38.96 9.02
N ARG A 372 23.44 39.10 8.64
CA ARG A 372 24.26 40.30 8.87
C ARG A 372 24.28 41.28 7.69
N GLY A 373 23.46 41.02 6.67
CA GLY A 373 23.41 41.84 5.46
C GLY A 373 24.39 41.37 4.39
N ALA A 374 24.32 42.01 3.23
CA ALA A 374 25.13 41.71 2.07
C ALA A 374 25.89 42.97 1.60
N LEU A 375 26.90 42.77 0.77
CA LEU A 375 27.65 43.87 0.17
C LEU A 375 26.77 44.67 -0.81
N ASP A 376 26.73 45.98 -0.60
CA ASP A 376 26.22 46.96 -1.56
C ASP A 376 27.37 47.52 -2.41
N GLY A 377 27.45 47.09 -3.67
CA GLY A 377 28.57 47.33 -4.59
C GLY A 377 29.72 46.32 -4.45
N GLY A 378 30.39 45.99 -5.56
CA GLY A 378 31.61 45.17 -5.56
C GLY A 378 32.87 46.05 -5.51
N GLY A 379 33.67 45.96 -4.45
CA GLY A 379 34.94 46.69 -4.32
C GLY A 379 35.21 47.30 -2.94
N SER A 380 36.26 48.13 -2.85
CA SER A 380 36.80 48.68 -1.59
C SER A 380 35.90 49.69 -0.86
N ASP A 381 34.86 50.20 -1.51
CA ASP A 381 33.93 51.20 -0.96
C ASP A 381 32.59 50.58 -0.51
N ALA A 382 32.48 49.24 -0.54
CA ALA A 382 31.25 48.53 -0.24
C ALA A 382 30.84 48.66 1.23
N SER A 383 29.54 48.69 1.50
CA SER A 383 28.98 48.67 2.86
C SER A 383 28.03 47.49 3.04
N MET A 384 27.90 46.99 4.27
CA MET A 384 26.90 45.96 4.59
C MET A 384 25.52 46.59 4.68
N VAL A 385 24.56 46.06 3.92
CA VAL A 385 23.16 46.52 3.96
C VAL A 385 22.19 45.34 4.11
N GLY A 386 21.03 45.61 4.68
CA GLY A 386 19.99 44.60 4.91
C GLY A 386 20.35 43.59 5.99
N ASN A 387 19.61 42.47 6.05
CA ASN A 387 19.79 41.41 7.03
C ASN A 387 19.79 40.01 6.38
N THR A 388 20.31 39.91 5.15
CA THR A 388 20.48 38.63 4.43
C THR A 388 21.55 37.77 5.09
N LEU A 389 21.39 36.44 5.02
CA LEU A 389 22.34 35.48 5.58
C LEU A 389 23.66 35.47 4.81
N TRP A 390 24.76 35.50 5.55
CA TRP A 390 26.05 35.05 5.03
C TRP A 390 26.01 33.54 4.80
N TRP A 391 26.86 33.02 3.91
CA TRP A 391 26.92 31.60 3.58
C TRP A 391 27.16 30.74 4.84
N GLY A 392 28.06 31.18 5.74
CA GLY A 392 28.31 30.50 7.01
C GLY A 392 27.07 30.42 7.91
N GLN A 393 26.29 31.51 7.99
CA GLN A 393 25.02 31.52 8.73
C GLN A 393 23.99 30.59 8.06
N ALA A 394 23.90 30.60 6.72
CA ALA A 394 23.03 29.69 5.98
C ALA A 394 23.38 28.23 6.25
N ARG A 395 24.68 27.88 6.29
CA ARG A 395 25.14 26.53 6.67
C ARG A 395 24.65 26.16 8.07
N LEU A 396 24.85 27.04 9.05
CA LEU A 396 24.41 26.78 10.42
C LEU A 396 22.89 26.62 10.56
N ARG A 397 22.09 27.42 9.83
CA ARG A 397 20.63 27.27 9.80
C ARG A 397 20.21 25.95 9.15
N ALA A 398 20.89 25.53 8.09
CA ALA A 398 20.66 24.25 7.44
C ALA A 398 21.00 23.07 8.38
N GLU A 399 22.16 23.10 9.03
CA GLU A 399 22.62 22.05 9.96
C GLU A 399 21.79 21.97 11.25
N ASN A 400 21.23 23.10 11.69
CA ASN A 400 20.30 23.14 12.81
C ASN A 400 18.86 22.73 12.42
N SER A 401 18.62 22.45 11.14
CA SER A 401 17.35 21.92 10.66
C SER A 401 17.36 20.40 10.78
N THR A 402 16.19 19.82 11.10
CA THR A 402 16.01 18.37 11.12
C THR A 402 14.75 18.00 10.35
N TYR A 403 14.79 16.90 9.61
CA TYR A 403 13.67 16.38 8.83
C TYR A 403 13.55 14.87 9.03
N HIS A 404 12.56 14.37 9.76
CA HIS A 404 12.37 12.94 10.07
C HIS A 404 13.61 12.25 10.66
N ASN A 405 14.24 12.85 11.67
CA ASN A 405 15.52 12.38 12.21
C ASN A 405 16.66 12.37 11.18
N LEU A 406 16.54 13.09 10.07
CA LEU A 406 17.63 13.40 9.16
C LEU A 406 18.20 14.76 9.55
N SER A 407 19.53 14.90 9.46
CA SER A 407 20.17 16.20 9.64
C SER A 407 20.05 17.00 8.37
N GLY A 408 19.72 18.29 8.48
CA GLY A 408 19.77 19.21 7.35
C GLY A 408 21.21 19.58 7.00
N TYR A 409 21.42 19.96 5.75
CA TYR A 409 22.69 20.52 5.28
C TYR A 409 22.42 21.40 4.04
N LEU A 410 23.38 22.26 3.69
CA LEU A 410 23.30 22.99 2.42
C LEU A 410 23.40 22.00 1.26
N ALA A 411 22.52 22.14 0.29
CA ALA A 411 22.37 21.15 -0.77
C ALA A 411 23.66 20.88 -1.53
N THR A 412 23.89 19.61 -1.83
CA THR A 412 24.97 19.12 -2.68
C THR A 412 24.40 18.77 -4.05
N ILE A 413 25.13 19.04 -5.13
CA ILE A 413 24.62 18.86 -6.50
C ILE A 413 25.58 18.00 -7.30
N THR A 414 25.26 16.71 -7.40
CA THR A 414 26.11 15.65 -7.97
C THR A 414 25.75 15.30 -9.41
N SER A 415 24.66 15.85 -9.96
CA SER A 415 24.22 15.54 -11.33
C SER A 415 23.37 16.64 -11.98
N ALA A 416 23.30 16.60 -13.32
CA ALA A 416 22.45 17.52 -14.09
C ALA A 416 20.95 17.39 -13.75
N ALA A 417 20.48 16.16 -13.52
CA ALA A 417 19.10 15.91 -13.14
C ALA A 417 18.77 16.52 -11.75
N GLU A 418 19.71 16.47 -10.82
CA GLU A 418 19.59 17.09 -9.50
C GLU A 418 19.60 18.61 -9.58
N ASN A 419 20.52 19.19 -10.35
CA ASN A 419 20.59 20.63 -10.59
C ASN A 419 19.26 21.18 -11.14
N ASN A 420 18.73 20.51 -12.16
CA ASN A 420 17.44 20.88 -12.75
C ASN A 420 16.29 20.74 -11.74
N TYR A 421 16.30 19.70 -10.90
CA TYR A 421 15.31 19.50 -9.87
C TYR A 421 15.36 20.62 -8.82
N VAL A 422 16.53 20.96 -8.30
CA VAL A 422 16.73 22.05 -7.34
C VAL A 422 16.31 23.39 -7.95
N LEU A 423 16.65 23.64 -9.22
CA LEU A 423 16.19 24.83 -9.93
C LEU A 423 14.65 24.95 -9.92
N THR A 424 13.88 23.87 -9.98
CA THR A 424 12.41 23.98 -9.85
C THR A 424 11.93 24.48 -8.48
N LYS A 425 12.77 24.35 -7.44
CA LYS A 425 12.45 24.72 -6.05
C LYS A 425 12.89 26.14 -5.71
N ILE A 426 13.97 26.64 -6.31
CA ILE A 426 14.45 28.02 -6.12
C ILE A 426 13.73 28.98 -7.08
N ARG A 427 12.47 29.29 -6.76
CA ARG A 427 11.61 30.17 -7.55
C ARG A 427 10.84 31.15 -6.66
N ASP A 428 10.63 32.37 -7.15
CA ASP A 428 9.74 33.34 -6.51
C ASP A 428 8.24 32.99 -6.74
N THR A 429 7.33 33.80 -6.20
CA THR A 429 5.88 33.62 -6.37
C THR A 429 5.40 33.80 -7.82
N SER A 430 6.21 34.41 -8.68
CA SER A 430 5.97 34.59 -10.11
C SER A 430 6.70 33.55 -10.96
N ASN A 431 7.27 32.52 -10.34
CA ASN A 431 8.02 31.44 -10.96
C ASN A 431 9.32 31.88 -11.67
N ASN A 432 9.92 33.00 -11.27
CA ASN A 432 11.24 33.41 -11.74
C ASN A 432 12.33 32.73 -10.90
N PRO A 433 13.48 32.37 -11.50
CA PRO A 433 14.65 31.92 -10.72
C PRO A 433 15.09 33.00 -9.73
N ILE A 434 15.57 32.54 -8.58
CA ILE A 434 16.11 33.41 -7.52
C ILE A 434 17.49 32.92 -7.12
N ALA A 435 18.31 33.84 -6.61
CA ALA A 435 19.63 33.49 -6.13
C ALA A 435 19.59 32.86 -4.74
N ALA A 436 20.37 31.81 -4.53
CA ALA A 436 20.36 31.01 -3.30
C ALA A 436 21.73 30.37 -3.01
N TRP A 437 22.13 30.35 -1.74
CA TRP A 437 23.31 29.63 -1.28
C TRP A 437 23.15 28.10 -1.40
N PHE A 438 24.22 27.40 -1.74
CA PHE A 438 24.29 25.93 -1.65
C PHE A 438 25.68 25.46 -1.20
N GLY A 439 25.86 24.14 -1.02
CA GLY A 439 26.88 23.57 -0.14
C GLY A 439 28.32 23.51 -0.66
N GLY A 440 28.65 24.11 -1.79
CA GLY A 440 30.03 24.08 -2.32
C GLY A 440 30.92 25.19 -1.73
N THR A 441 32.18 24.86 -1.44
CA THR A 441 33.20 25.81 -0.99
C THR A 441 34.60 25.32 -1.31
N ASP A 442 35.55 26.22 -1.60
CA ASP A 442 36.98 25.93 -1.69
C ASP A 442 37.79 26.53 -0.52
N ASN A 443 37.11 27.17 0.43
CA ASN A 443 37.74 27.74 1.61
C ASN A 443 38.32 26.63 2.51
N SER A 444 39.65 26.57 2.57
CA SER A 444 40.42 25.73 3.52
C SER A 444 40.30 26.19 4.99
N GLY A 445 39.66 27.34 5.24
CA GLY A 445 39.90 28.20 6.39
C GLY A 445 39.20 27.90 7.70
N GLY A 446 39.46 26.73 8.27
CA GLY A 446 39.28 26.49 9.70
C GLY A 446 38.21 25.45 10.07
N GLU A 447 37.52 24.86 9.10
CA GLU A 447 36.75 23.65 9.34
C GLU A 447 37.69 22.44 9.36
N ALA A 448 37.98 21.90 10.55
CA ALA A 448 38.91 20.78 10.76
C ALA A 448 38.59 19.50 9.94
N VAL A 449 37.42 19.43 9.30
CA VAL A 449 36.90 18.26 8.57
C VAL A 449 36.92 18.47 7.04
N LEU A 450 37.24 19.66 6.54
CA LEU A 450 37.32 19.97 5.10
C LEU A 450 38.77 19.99 4.58
N ASN A 451 39.53 18.92 4.84
CA ASN A 451 40.97 18.86 4.53
C ASN A 451 41.29 18.75 3.01
N ASN A 452 40.29 18.53 2.16
CA ASN A 452 40.44 18.54 0.71
C ASN A 452 40.10 19.90 0.08
N ALA A 453 39.56 20.84 0.88
CA ALA A 453 39.34 22.21 0.43
C ALA A 453 40.67 22.97 0.40
N SER A 454 40.95 23.60 -0.72
CA SER A 454 42.02 24.58 -0.89
C SER A 454 41.60 25.57 -1.95
N GLU A 455 42.24 26.73 -2.00
CA GLU A 455 42.05 27.69 -3.09
C GLU A 455 42.01 26.97 -4.45
N LEU A 456 40.98 27.25 -5.25
CA LEU A 456 40.70 26.61 -6.54
C LEU A 456 40.32 25.10 -6.51
N SER A 457 40.15 24.50 -5.33
CA SER A 457 39.76 23.10 -5.11
C SER A 457 38.51 23.04 -4.25
N TRP A 458 37.37 22.86 -4.92
CA TRP A 458 36.04 22.97 -4.36
C TRP A 458 35.53 21.62 -3.84
N VAL A 459 34.99 21.65 -2.62
CA VAL A 459 34.38 20.50 -1.93
C VAL A 459 32.96 20.80 -1.47
N TRP A 460 32.21 19.75 -1.16
CA TRP A 460 30.94 19.89 -0.43
C TRP A 460 31.16 20.11 1.07
N SER A 461 30.47 21.08 1.66
CA SER A 461 30.64 21.46 3.06
C SER A 461 29.93 20.55 4.05
N GLY A 462 28.88 19.85 3.61
CA GLY A 462 27.98 19.07 4.46
C GLY A 462 27.38 17.86 3.74
N GLY A 463 26.46 17.19 4.43
CA GLY A 463 25.76 16.01 3.89
C GLY A 463 26.62 14.75 3.77
N PRO A 464 26.08 13.70 3.13
CA PRO A 464 26.82 12.48 2.81
C PRO A 464 28.08 12.70 1.98
N GLU A 465 28.10 13.74 1.16
CA GLU A 465 29.18 14.09 0.23
C GLU A 465 30.24 15.03 0.85
N ARG A 466 30.13 15.33 2.16
CA ARG A 466 31.04 16.25 2.85
C ARG A 466 32.51 15.94 2.55
N ASN A 467 33.29 16.99 2.25
CA ASN A 467 34.72 16.97 1.94
C ASN A 467 35.10 16.22 0.64
N GLN A 468 34.12 15.82 -0.18
CA GLN A 468 34.40 15.30 -1.52
C GLN A 468 34.64 16.46 -2.48
N ILE A 469 35.71 16.36 -3.28
CA ILE A 469 36.01 17.30 -4.36
C ILE A 469 34.99 17.13 -5.47
N PHE A 470 34.39 18.23 -5.91
CA PHE A 470 33.50 18.24 -7.08
C PHE A 470 34.03 19.09 -8.23
N TYR A 471 35.00 19.97 -7.98
CA TYR A 471 35.61 20.81 -9.01
C TYR A 471 37.00 21.30 -8.61
N THR A 472 37.95 21.24 -9.54
CA THR A 472 39.27 21.85 -9.44
C THR A 472 39.51 22.77 -10.64
N HIS A 473 40.07 23.95 -10.39
CA HIS A 473 40.35 24.92 -11.46
C HIS A 473 41.67 24.58 -12.18
N ASP A 474 41.78 23.39 -12.74
CA ASP A 474 42.99 22.87 -13.39
C ASP A 474 42.88 22.76 -14.93
N SER A 475 41.74 23.19 -15.49
CA SER A 475 41.40 23.08 -16.92
C SER A 475 41.26 21.63 -17.44
N VAL A 476 41.12 20.65 -16.54
CA VAL A 476 40.85 19.24 -16.86
C VAL A 476 39.42 18.90 -16.44
N ALA A 477 38.70 18.17 -17.30
CA ALA A 477 37.35 17.70 -17.00
C ALA A 477 37.39 16.30 -16.37
N ASN A 478 37.94 16.19 -15.16
CA ASN A 478 38.15 14.93 -14.43
C ASN A 478 37.40 14.85 -13.08
N ASP A 479 36.73 15.92 -12.66
CA ASP A 479 36.02 15.97 -11.37
C ASP A 479 34.53 15.59 -11.47
N GLY A 480 33.72 16.15 -10.56
CA GLY A 480 32.28 15.92 -10.46
C GLY A 480 31.44 16.78 -11.40
N TYR A 481 30.13 16.76 -11.16
CA TYR A 481 29.19 17.59 -11.91
C TYR A 481 29.31 19.06 -11.51
N THR A 482 29.32 19.95 -12.51
CA THR A 482 29.28 21.40 -12.31
C THR A 482 28.27 22.08 -13.24
N ASN A 483 27.79 23.25 -12.83
CA ASN A 483 26.92 24.09 -13.65
C ASN A 483 27.28 25.58 -13.55
N TRP A 484 28.57 25.88 -13.67
CA TRP A 484 29.10 27.24 -13.69
C TRP A 484 28.53 28.10 -14.81
N ARG A 485 28.31 29.38 -14.51
CA ARG A 485 28.02 30.42 -15.49
C ARG A 485 29.24 30.69 -16.38
N THR A 486 29.04 31.32 -17.54
CA THR A 486 30.17 31.78 -18.35
C THR A 486 31.06 32.73 -17.57
N GLY A 487 32.34 32.36 -17.45
CA GLY A 487 33.35 33.12 -16.72
C GLY A 487 33.62 32.58 -15.31
N GLU A 488 32.75 31.70 -14.78
CA GLU A 488 32.84 31.22 -13.41
C GLU A 488 33.46 29.80 -13.30
N PRO A 489 34.05 29.46 -12.15
CA PRO A 489 34.37 30.36 -11.05
C PRO A 489 35.54 31.28 -11.41
N ASN A 490 35.47 32.55 -11.00
CA ASN A 490 36.43 33.57 -11.38
C ASN A 490 37.34 34.04 -10.23
N ASP A 491 37.05 33.61 -8.99
CA ASP A 491 37.75 33.97 -7.75
C ASP A 491 38.02 35.47 -7.65
N CYS A 492 37.01 36.30 -7.91
CA CYS A 492 37.24 37.73 -8.02
C CYS A 492 37.61 38.39 -6.70
N CYS A 493 38.30 39.52 -6.84
CA CYS A 493 38.07 40.71 -6.03
C CYS A 493 38.59 40.64 -4.57
N ASP A 494 39.85 40.24 -4.38
CA ASP A 494 40.57 40.30 -3.08
C ASP A 494 40.52 41.65 -2.35
N GLY A 495 40.33 42.76 -3.08
CA GLY A 495 40.40 44.12 -2.54
C GLY A 495 39.32 44.47 -1.50
N SER A 496 38.27 43.65 -1.37
CA SER A 496 37.16 43.86 -0.42
C SER A 496 37.39 43.18 0.94
N TRP A 497 38.43 42.33 1.06
CA TRP A 497 38.70 41.53 2.24
C TRP A 497 39.15 42.37 3.44
N GLY A 498 38.53 42.16 4.61
CA GLY A 498 38.96 42.75 5.88
C GLY A 498 38.54 44.22 6.11
N THR A 499 37.76 44.82 5.21
CA THR A 499 37.24 46.20 5.35
C THR A 499 35.82 46.18 5.95
N ALA A 500 34.78 46.24 5.12
CA ALA A 500 33.37 46.24 5.51
C ALA A 500 32.86 44.86 5.96
N TYR A 501 33.61 43.81 5.65
CA TYR A 501 33.33 42.43 6.03
C TYR A 501 34.61 41.82 6.65
N ASN A 502 34.48 41.33 7.89
CA ASN A 502 35.57 40.73 8.67
C ASN A 502 35.02 39.70 9.68
N GLY A 503 35.90 38.86 10.23
CA GLY A 503 35.53 37.74 11.11
C GLY A 503 35.19 38.11 12.56
N ASN A 504 34.97 39.39 12.90
CA ASN A 504 34.85 39.83 14.30
C ASN A 504 33.50 39.47 14.96
N THR A 505 32.50 39.05 14.18
CA THR A 505 31.13 38.76 14.68
C THR A 505 30.57 37.43 14.17
N LEU A 506 31.45 36.44 14.01
CA LEU A 506 31.05 35.08 13.61
C LEU A 506 30.14 34.44 14.66
N GLU A 507 29.14 33.68 14.19
CA GLU A 507 28.38 32.80 15.06
C GLU A 507 29.26 31.63 15.54
N THR A 508 28.84 30.96 16.62
CA THR A 508 29.55 29.76 17.09
C THR A 508 29.54 28.69 16.01
N ASN A 509 30.71 28.12 15.69
CA ASN A 509 30.93 27.17 14.59
C ASN A 509 30.80 27.77 13.17
N GLU A 510 30.74 29.09 13.04
CA GLU A 510 30.92 29.76 11.76
C GLU A 510 32.41 29.98 11.49
N HIS A 511 32.80 29.94 10.21
CA HIS A 511 34.18 30.11 9.78
C HIS A 511 34.30 31.26 8.78
N TYR A 512 35.28 32.12 9.00
CA TYR A 512 35.67 33.19 8.09
C TYR A 512 36.74 32.66 7.13
N PRO A 513 36.75 33.06 5.85
CA PRO A 513 37.72 32.52 4.90
C PRO A 513 39.15 32.98 5.22
N ASN A 514 40.10 32.10 4.91
CA ASN A 514 41.53 32.33 5.18
C ASN A 514 42.19 33.28 4.18
N SER A 515 41.60 33.44 3.00
CA SER A 515 42.03 34.32 1.91
C SER A 515 40.90 35.31 1.57
N GLY A 516 41.28 36.36 0.84
CA GLY A 516 40.31 37.12 0.05
C GLY A 516 39.94 36.32 -1.20
N GLY A 517 38.80 36.65 -1.80
CA GLY A 517 38.29 35.94 -2.96
C GLY A 517 36.85 35.45 -2.78
N GLU A 518 36.38 34.73 -3.78
CA GLU A 518 35.02 34.20 -3.87
C GLU A 518 35.01 32.69 -3.59
N HIS A 519 34.77 32.31 -2.33
CA HIS A 519 35.01 30.93 -1.88
C HIS A 519 33.76 30.07 -1.64
N TYR A 520 32.59 30.56 -2.03
CA TYR A 520 31.31 29.93 -1.68
C TYR A 520 30.35 29.89 -2.86
N THR A 521 29.68 28.76 -3.03
CA THR A 521 28.81 28.56 -4.19
C THR A 521 27.41 29.14 -4.02
N GLN A 522 26.89 29.71 -5.10
CA GLN A 522 25.58 30.33 -5.20
C GLN A 522 24.90 29.97 -6.52
N PHE A 523 23.61 29.64 -6.46
CA PHE A 523 22.75 29.72 -7.64
C PHE A 523 22.44 31.19 -7.92
N SER A 524 22.56 31.61 -9.17
CA SER A 524 22.15 32.95 -9.62
C SER A 524 20.69 32.98 -10.09
N ASN A 525 20.09 34.18 -10.15
CA ASN A 525 18.70 34.35 -10.58
C ASN A 525 18.50 34.34 -12.12
N ALA A 526 19.57 34.19 -12.90
CA ALA A 526 19.51 34.14 -14.36
C ALA A 526 20.62 33.26 -14.93
N ILE A 527 20.34 32.48 -15.96
CA ILE A 527 21.35 31.66 -16.64
C ILE A 527 22.36 32.54 -17.40
N SER A 528 23.64 32.15 -17.41
CA SER A 528 24.66 32.72 -18.29
C SER A 528 25.48 31.60 -18.93
N GLY A 529 25.46 31.55 -20.27
CA GLY A 529 26.05 30.46 -21.05
C GLY A 529 25.49 29.10 -20.67
N THR A 530 26.32 28.27 -20.03
CA THR A 530 26.02 26.86 -19.76
C THR A 530 25.39 26.59 -18.39
N GLY A 531 25.29 27.59 -17.50
CA GLY A 531 24.88 27.31 -16.13
C GLY A 531 24.43 28.49 -15.28
N TYR A 532 24.05 28.17 -14.04
CA TYR A 532 23.51 29.08 -13.04
C TYR A 532 24.46 29.35 -11.87
N TRP A 533 25.52 28.56 -11.71
CA TRP A 533 26.37 28.65 -10.53
C TRP A 533 27.35 29.81 -10.62
N ASN A 534 27.56 30.45 -9.48
CA ASN A 534 28.51 31.52 -9.21
C ASN A 534 29.30 31.14 -7.96
N ASP A 535 30.57 31.48 -7.91
CA ASP A 535 31.34 31.65 -6.69
C ASP A 535 31.07 33.05 -6.14
N LEU A 536 31.02 33.23 -4.82
CA LEU A 536 30.69 34.53 -4.22
C LEU A 536 31.34 34.67 -2.85
N PHE A 537 31.56 35.92 -2.42
CA PHE A 537 32.01 36.22 -1.05
C PHE A 537 31.04 35.64 -0.01
N VAL A 538 31.55 35.29 1.17
CA VAL A 538 30.72 34.73 2.26
C VAL A 538 29.53 35.62 2.62
N THR A 539 29.61 36.93 2.39
CA THR A 539 28.54 37.88 2.71
C THR A 539 27.43 37.94 1.68
N GLY A 540 27.70 37.47 0.45
CA GLY A 540 26.85 37.75 -0.70
C GLY A 540 26.84 39.23 -1.09
N VAL A 541 25.99 39.54 -2.08
CA VAL A 541 25.82 40.89 -2.64
C VAL A 541 24.34 41.22 -2.80
N THR A 542 24.01 42.49 -3.08
CA THR A 542 22.62 42.97 -3.25
C THR A 542 22.19 43.26 -4.69
N TYR A 543 23.08 43.10 -5.67
CA TYR A 543 22.79 43.39 -7.06
C TYR A 543 22.44 42.13 -7.86
N ASP A 544 21.59 42.29 -8.87
CA ASP A 544 21.27 41.25 -9.84
C ASP A 544 22.48 40.92 -10.74
N PRO A 545 22.69 39.64 -11.10
CA PRO A 545 21.84 38.47 -10.85
C PRO A 545 22.14 37.69 -9.56
N PHE A 546 22.87 38.29 -8.62
CA PHE A 546 23.50 37.59 -7.50
C PHE A 546 22.94 37.94 -6.12
N SER A 547 21.81 38.64 -6.06
CA SER A 547 21.17 39.02 -4.79
C SER A 547 20.66 37.81 -4.01
N THR A 548 21.46 37.28 -3.08
CA THR A 548 21.16 36.05 -2.34
C THR A 548 20.26 36.30 -1.13
N LEU A 549 19.02 35.84 -1.19
CA LEU A 549 18.00 36.06 -0.14
C LEU A 549 17.75 34.85 0.76
N GLY A 550 18.42 33.73 0.50
CA GLY A 550 18.17 32.47 1.17
C GLY A 550 19.14 31.38 0.73
N TYR A 551 18.78 30.13 1.04
CA TYR A 551 19.63 28.97 0.79
C TYR A 551 18.83 27.74 0.38
N VAL A 552 19.51 26.79 -0.26
CA VAL A 552 18.96 25.48 -0.60
C VAL A 552 19.29 24.51 0.53
N LEU A 553 18.24 24.09 1.24
CA LEU A 553 18.29 23.09 2.29
C LEU A 553 18.07 21.69 1.68
N GLU A 554 18.90 20.74 2.09
CA GLU A 554 18.77 19.34 1.73
C GLU A 554 18.71 18.45 2.97
N PHE A 555 17.92 17.39 2.85
CA PHE A 555 17.94 16.23 3.75
C PHE A 555 18.07 14.96 2.91
N SER A 556 18.78 13.96 3.40
CA SER A 556 18.91 12.68 2.70
C SER A 556 18.75 11.49 3.63
N SER A 557 18.13 10.43 3.14
CA SER A 557 17.82 9.23 3.94
C SER A 557 19.05 8.48 4.46
N ASN A 558 20.24 8.77 3.92
CA ASN A 558 21.53 8.23 4.38
C ASN A 558 22.28 9.19 5.32
N PHE A 559 21.68 10.31 5.74
CA PHE A 559 22.28 11.28 6.66
C PHE A 559 21.43 11.50 7.93
N PRO A 560 21.36 10.49 8.83
CA PRO A 560 20.56 10.57 10.04
C PRO A 560 21.12 11.58 11.06
N SER A 561 20.24 12.03 11.96
CA SER A 561 20.54 12.93 13.08
C SER A 561 21.43 12.22 14.10
N PRO A 562 22.55 12.84 14.53
CA PRO A 562 23.46 12.22 15.50
C PRO A 562 22.83 12.07 16.90
N THR A 563 21.68 12.71 17.16
CA THR A 563 21.01 12.68 18.47
C THR A 563 20.13 11.44 18.68
N ILE A 564 19.84 10.68 17.62
CA ILE A 564 19.12 9.40 17.71
C ILE A 564 20.03 8.33 17.10
N VAL A 565 20.45 7.36 17.92
CA VAL A 565 21.26 6.22 17.46
C VAL A 565 20.37 5.31 16.61
N CYS A 566 20.28 5.65 15.34
CA CYS A 566 19.69 4.86 14.28
C CYS A 566 20.74 3.84 13.79
N GLY A 567 20.78 2.67 14.41
CA GLY A 567 21.67 1.59 13.94
C GLY A 567 21.21 1.03 12.58
N ASN A 568 22.15 0.74 11.68
CA ASN A 568 21.87 0.06 10.40
C ASN A 568 21.79 -1.48 10.54
N GLY A 569 21.66 -2.02 11.76
CA GLY A 569 21.84 -3.44 12.08
C GLY A 569 20.64 -4.33 11.78
N SER A 570 19.50 -4.06 12.43
CA SER A 570 18.27 -4.87 12.36
C SER A 570 17.14 -4.20 11.58
N GLU A 571 16.15 -4.98 11.14
CA GLU A 571 14.92 -4.44 10.51
C GLU A 571 14.15 -3.53 11.47
N SER A 572 14.08 -3.85 12.77
CA SER A 572 13.45 -3.00 13.78
C SER A 572 14.18 -1.67 14.01
N GLU A 573 15.51 -1.65 13.95
CA GLU A 573 16.29 -0.40 14.05
C GLU A 573 16.14 0.45 12.78
N ARG A 574 16.12 -0.17 11.60
CA ARG A 574 15.84 0.53 10.34
C ARG A 574 14.41 1.08 10.32
N LEU A 575 13.42 0.30 10.76
CA LEU A 575 12.04 0.74 10.91
C LEU A 575 11.93 1.91 11.90
N ALA A 576 12.62 1.91 13.05
CA ALA A 576 12.59 3.03 13.99
C ALA A 576 13.00 4.38 13.36
N CYS A 577 13.82 4.36 12.30
CA CYS A 577 14.26 5.55 11.56
C CYS A 577 13.43 5.80 10.30
N VAL A 578 12.92 4.74 9.67
CA VAL A 578 12.18 4.74 8.40
C VAL A 578 10.65 4.77 8.58
N ASN A 579 10.09 4.54 9.77
CA ASN A 579 8.63 4.61 10.00
C ASN A 579 8.01 5.96 9.65
N TYR A 580 8.86 6.99 9.59
CA TYR A 580 8.47 8.32 9.17
C TYR A 580 8.24 8.45 7.66
N PHE A 581 8.66 7.47 6.86
CA PHE A 581 8.57 7.47 5.41
C PHE A 581 8.06 6.13 4.89
N SER A 582 6.93 6.14 4.19
CA SER A 582 6.41 4.96 3.49
C SER A 582 5.99 5.33 2.07
N SER A 583 6.21 4.41 1.13
CA SER A 583 5.71 4.56 -0.24
C SER A 583 4.74 3.44 -0.58
N PHE A 584 3.59 3.80 -1.13
CA PHE A 584 2.58 2.88 -1.62
C PHE A 584 2.38 3.09 -3.12
N ASN A 585 2.34 2.01 -3.89
CA ASN A 585 2.05 2.07 -5.32
C ASN A 585 0.60 1.66 -5.53
N LEU A 586 -0.06 2.28 -6.50
CA LEU A 586 -1.43 1.96 -6.88
C LEU A 586 -1.49 1.75 -8.39
N ILE A 587 -2.30 0.77 -8.78
CA ILE A 587 -2.61 0.44 -10.18
C ILE A 587 -4.09 0.73 -10.41
N LEU A 588 -4.41 1.52 -11.42
CA LEU A 588 -5.77 1.94 -11.76
C LEU A 588 -6.36 1.13 -12.93
N ASP A 589 -5.51 0.49 -13.74
CA ASP A 589 -5.89 -0.16 -14.99
C ASP A 589 -5.87 -1.70 -14.98
N ASP A 590 -5.56 -2.35 -13.86
CA ASP A 590 -5.52 -3.81 -13.77
C ASP A 590 -6.87 -4.44 -14.14
N THR A 591 -6.93 -5.07 -15.32
CA THR A 591 -8.07 -5.83 -15.84
C THR A 591 -8.11 -7.26 -15.35
N THR A 592 -7.02 -7.76 -14.76
CA THR A 592 -6.89 -9.15 -14.32
C THR A 592 -7.45 -9.38 -12.92
N TYR A 593 -7.66 -8.30 -12.16
CA TYR A 593 -8.12 -8.34 -10.78
C TYR A 593 -7.22 -9.16 -9.84
N THR A 594 -5.92 -9.24 -10.14
CA THR A 594 -4.97 -10.06 -9.39
C THR A 594 -3.98 -9.25 -8.57
N SER A 595 -3.78 -7.97 -8.90
CA SER A 595 -2.86 -7.13 -8.16
C SER A 595 -3.44 -6.73 -6.80
N PRO A 596 -2.73 -6.95 -5.68
CA PRO A 596 -3.13 -6.41 -4.37
C PRO A 596 -3.12 -4.87 -4.34
N ASP A 597 -2.39 -4.25 -5.26
CA ASP A 597 -2.18 -2.80 -5.37
C ASP A 597 -3.18 -2.13 -6.30
N MET A 598 -4.19 -2.87 -6.81
CA MET A 598 -5.20 -2.27 -7.67
C MET A 598 -6.21 -1.41 -6.89
N VAL A 599 -6.74 -0.38 -7.54
CA VAL A 599 -7.89 0.40 -7.06
C VAL A 599 -9.14 -0.49 -7.04
N ASN A 600 -10.00 -0.29 -6.04
CA ASN A 600 -11.25 -1.03 -5.99
C ASN A 600 -12.20 -0.43 -7.04
N LEU A 601 -12.40 -1.15 -8.14
CA LEU A 601 -13.23 -0.70 -9.25
C LEU A 601 -14.72 -0.84 -8.93
N CYS A 602 -15.48 0.19 -9.29
CA CYS A 602 -16.93 0.08 -9.41
C CYS A 602 -17.27 -0.40 -10.83
N ASP A 603 -17.13 -1.70 -11.11
CA ASP A 603 -17.58 -2.28 -12.39
C ASP A 603 -18.97 -2.93 -12.23
N PRO A 604 -20.05 -2.27 -12.68
CA PRO A 604 -21.41 -2.83 -12.65
C PRO A 604 -21.63 -3.94 -13.69
N THR A 605 -20.69 -4.14 -14.63
CA THR A 605 -20.76 -5.15 -15.68
C THR A 605 -19.37 -5.71 -15.98
N PRO A 606 -18.84 -6.64 -15.17
CA PRO A 606 -17.63 -7.35 -15.54
C PRO A 606 -17.96 -8.16 -16.80
N THR A 607 -17.57 -7.66 -17.97
CA THR A 607 -17.72 -8.40 -19.21
C THR A 607 -16.68 -9.51 -19.18
N ASP A 608 -17.13 -10.66 -18.69
CA ASP A 608 -16.39 -11.91 -18.56
C ASP A 608 -16.16 -12.52 -19.95
N ASN A 609 -15.36 -11.85 -20.79
CA ASN A 609 -14.86 -12.38 -22.06
C ASN A 609 -13.40 -12.86 -21.96
N ALA A 610 -12.78 -12.75 -20.78
CA ALA A 610 -11.36 -13.01 -20.57
C ALA A 610 -11.06 -13.94 -19.38
N LEU A 611 -11.91 -14.95 -19.13
CA LEU A 611 -11.45 -16.08 -18.34
C LEU A 611 -10.36 -16.82 -19.12
N PRO A 612 -9.22 -17.19 -18.49
CA PRO A 612 -8.29 -18.11 -19.09
C PRO A 612 -9.03 -19.41 -19.44
N PRO A 613 -8.66 -20.08 -20.55
CA PRO A 613 -9.35 -21.29 -20.97
C PRO A 613 -9.32 -22.32 -19.83
N LYS A 614 -10.46 -23.00 -19.63
CA LYS A 614 -10.58 -24.10 -18.68
C LYS A 614 -9.37 -25.02 -18.84
N SER A 615 -8.56 -25.13 -17.80
CA SER A 615 -7.52 -26.16 -17.75
C SER A 615 -8.23 -27.52 -17.85
N SER A 616 -7.96 -28.20 -18.96
CA SER A 616 -8.37 -29.58 -19.26
C SER A 616 -7.88 -30.55 -18.21
#